data_AF-A0A2V9W2P6-F1
#
_entry.id   AF-A0A2V9W2P6-F1
#
_cell.length_a   1.000
_cell.length_b   1.000
_cell.length_c   1.000
_cell.angle_alpha   90.00
_cell.angle_beta   90.00
_cell.angle_gamma   90.00
#
_symmetry.space_group_name_H-M   'P 1'
#
loop_
_entity.id
_entity.type
_entity.pdbx_description
1 polymer ?
#
loop_
_entity_poly.entity_id
_entity_poly.type
_entity_poly.pdbx_seq_one_letter_code
_entity_poly.pdbx_strand_id
1 'polypeptide(L)'
;MIAPGANLRTLREQLGLTMRDVEAASQRLVGRYNNQRYLITTGGLADFETKGVTPGVHQLYSLAIIYRLEFNRILSWYGVDLNQTASDLETSAPPRTHFSQALPNTAEIAKPIRIDQSFDPRTTSNFAPMVKQWGTVPLAYLQQLAKKDYSYGYIGSEDLTMDPILPPGSFVQVDESRNKVFEGDWRSEYYRPIYFVETREGYTCCWCTVG
;
A
#
# COMPACT_ATOMS: atom_id res chain seq x y z
N MET A 1 -12.11 3.08 21.99
CA MET A 1 -11.33 3.80 20.97
C MET A 1 -11.36 5.28 21.35
N ILE A 2 -10.22 5.93 21.55
CA ILE A 2 -10.19 7.37 21.91
C ILE A 2 -10.67 8.17 20.70
N ALA A 3 -11.56 9.13 20.91
CA ALA A 3 -12.07 9.97 19.82
C ALA A 3 -10.93 10.74 19.15
N PRO A 4 -10.91 10.91 17.82
CA PRO A 4 -9.79 11.53 17.09
C PRO A 4 -9.44 12.94 17.61
N GLY A 5 -10.48 13.72 17.95
CA GLY A 5 -10.34 15.05 18.56
C GLY A 5 -9.63 15.06 19.91
N ALA A 6 -9.82 14.02 20.73
CA ALA A 6 -9.12 13.91 22.01
C ALA A 6 -7.61 13.64 21.84
N ASN A 7 -7.21 12.90 20.79
CA ASN A 7 -5.80 12.73 20.46
C ASN A 7 -5.16 14.06 20.02
N LEU A 8 -5.86 14.86 19.19
CA LEU A 8 -5.41 16.19 18.79
C LEU A 8 -5.22 17.11 20.00
N ARG A 9 -6.21 17.15 20.89
CA ARG A 9 -6.15 17.96 22.11
C ARG A 9 -4.98 17.55 23.01
N THR A 10 -4.84 16.25 23.26
CA THR A 10 -3.77 15.70 24.10
C THR A 10 -2.40 16.12 23.55
N LEU A 11 -2.20 16.00 22.24
CA LEU A 11 -0.94 16.34 21.61
C LEU A 11 -0.64 17.85 21.64
N ARG A 12 -1.67 18.67 21.41
CA ARG A 12 -1.55 20.12 21.54
C ARG A 12 -1.10 20.51 22.94
N GLU A 13 -1.73 19.95 23.97
CA GLU A 13 -1.41 20.18 25.38
C GLU A 13 -0.01 19.67 25.75
N GLN A 14 0.40 18.50 25.24
CA GLN A 14 1.75 17.95 25.43
C GLN A 14 2.85 18.84 24.82
N LEU A 15 2.56 19.47 23.69
CA LEU A 15 3.47 20.42 23.04
C LEU A 15 3.43 21.82 23.68
N GLY A 16 2.59 22.04 24.70
CA GLY A 16 2.42 23.33 25.36
C GLY A 16 1.78 24.40 24.47
N LEU A 17 1.07 24.00 23.41
CA LEU A 17 0.47 24.93 22.45
C LEU A 17 -0.91 25.39 22.90
N THR A 18 -1.14 26.69 22.83
CA THR A 18 -2.50 27.25 22.95
C THR A 18 -3.25 27.16 21.62
N MET A 19 -4.57 27.31 21.67
CA MET A 19 -5.40 27.39 20.46
C MET A 19 -4.95 28.52 19.52
N ARG A 20 -4.51 29.65 20.09
CA ARG A 20 -4.02 30.80 19.33
C ARG A 20 -2.67 30.52 18.66
N ASP A 21 -1.80 29.72 19.29
CA ASP A 21 -0.52 29.35 18.70
C ASP A 21 -0.73 28.50 17.44
N VAL A 22 -1.70 27.57 17.48
CA VAL A 22 -2.08 26.76 16.33
C VAL A 22 -2.65 27.63 15.21
N GLU A 23 -3.55 28.56 15.54
CA GLU A 23 -4.11 29.50 14.56
C GLU A 23 -3.01 30.35 13.90
N ALA A 24 -2.13 30.97 14.69
CA ALA A 24 -1.01 31.76 14.19
C ALA A 24 -0.02 30.92 13.35
N ALA A 25 0.25 29.67 13.74
CA ALA A 25 1.11 28.78 12.96
C ALA A 25 0.45 28.37 11.62
N SER A 26 -0.85 28.08 11.63
CA SER A 26 -1.59 27.76 10.40
C SER A 26 -1.67 28.96 9.45
N GLN A 27 -1.80 30.18 9.98
CA GLN A 27 -1.76 31.42 9.18
C GLN A 27 -0.42 31.61 8.46
N ARG A 28 0.70 31.18 9.07
CA ARG A 28 2.01 31.18 8.40
C ARG A 28 2.05 30.20 7.23
N LEU A 29 1.39 29.05 7.33
CA LEU A 29 1.24 28.11 6.21
C LEU A 29 0.37 28.68 5.09
N VAL A 30 -0.72 29.38 5.43
CA VAL A 30 -1.53 30.13 4.45
C VAL A 30 -0.66 31.10 3.66
N GLY A 31 0.17 31.89 4.34
CA GLY A 31 1.09 32.83 3.68
C GLY A 31 2.13 32.13 2.79
N ARG A 32 2.66 30.99 3.25
CA ARG A 32 3.66 30.22 2.50
C ARG A 32 3.12 29.58 1.23
N TYR A 33 1.90 29.02 1.29
CA TYR A 33 1.28 28.31 0.17
C TYR A 33 0.27 29.16 -0.61
N ASN A 34 0.04 30.41 -0.19
CA ASN A 34 -0.98 31.31 -0.71
C ASN A 34 -2.38 30.65 -0.83
N ASN A 35 -2.78 29.90 0.20
CA ASN A 35 -4.01 29.12 0.18
C ASN A 35 -4.69 29.10 1.56
N GLN A 36 -5.88 29.70 1.62
CA GLN A 36 -6.66 29.85 2.86
C GLN A 36 -7.14 28.52 3.45
N ARG A 37 -7.17 27.43 2.68
CA ARG A 37 -7.60 26.11 3.18
C ARG A 37 -6.67 25.54 4.26
N TYR A 38 -5.45 26.06 4.39
CA TYR A 38 -4.53 25.69 5.47
C TYR A 38 -4.88 26.33 6.82
N LEU A 39 -5.74 27.34 6.86
CA LEU A 39 -6.11 28.04 8.08
C LEU A 39 -6.89 27.14 9.04
N ILE A 40 -6.52 27.21 10.31
CA ILE A 40 -7.26 26.61 11.41
C ILE A 40 -7.56 27.73 12.40
N THR A 41 -8.81 28.16 12.45
CA THR A 41 -9.23 29.14 13.47
C THR A 41 -9.32 28.47 14.83
N THR A 42 -9.19 29.26 15.90
CA THR A 42 -9.45 28.80 17.28
C THR A 42 -10.81 28.09 17.43
N GLY A 43 -11.86 28.61 16.81
CA GLY A 43 -13.19 27.98 16.80
C GLY A 43 -13.19 26.64 16.04
N GLY A 44 -12.58 26.60 14.85
CA GLY A 44 -12.48 25.36 14.06
C GLY A 44 -11.69 24.28 14.80
N LEU A 45 -10.59 24.65 15.48
CA LEU A 45 -9.82 23.72 16.29
C LEU A 45 -10.62 23.17 17.47
N ALA A 46 -11.44 24.00 18.12
CA ALA A 46 -12.31 23.55 19.21
C ALA A 46 -13.33 22.52 18.71
N ASP A 47 -13.90 22.76 17.52
CA ASP A 47 -14.83 21.83 16.89
C ASP A 47 -14.14 20.51 16.52
N PHE A 48 -12.90 20.54 16.05
CA PHE A 48 -12.10 19.34 15.79
C PHE A 48 -11.81 18.54 17.06
N GLU A 49 -11.43 19.22 18.14
CA GLU A 49 -11.01 18.58 19.39
C GLU A 49 -12.18 18.01 20.21
N THR A 50 -13.37 18.63 20.12
CA THR A 50 -14.48 18.32 21.04
C THR A 50 -15.75 17.84 20.35
N LYS A 51 -16.07 18.34 19.15
CA LYS A 51 -17.34 18.02 18.46
C LYS A 51 -17.20 16.91 17.42
N GLY A 52 -16.00 16.36 17.24
CA GLY A 52 -15.75 15.28 16.28
C GLY A 52 -15.86 15.72 14.82
N VAL A 53 -15.73 17.03 14.54
CA VAL A 53 -15.70 17.53 13.17
C VAL A 53 -14.41 17.08 12.48
N THR A 54 -14.52 16.52 11.29
CA THR A 54 -13.36 16.08 10.49
C THR A 54 -12.72 17.29 9.79
N PRO A 55 -11.44 17.59 10.06
CA PRO A 55 -10.73 18.65 9.35
C PRO A 55 -10.55 18.32 7.87
N GLY A 56 -10.53 19.33 7.00
CA GLY A 56 -10.19 19.12 5.59
C GLY A 56 -8.73 18.71 5.39
N VAL A 57 -8.39 18.14 4.23
CA VAL A 57 -7.03 17.63 3.92
C VAL A 57 -5.90 18.65 4.18
N HIS A 58 -6.13 19.92 3.87
CA HIS A 58 -5.14 21.00 4.08
C HIS A 58 -4.97 21.32 5.57
N GLN A 59 -6.05 21.24 6.35
CA GLN A 59 -6.02 21.46 7.79
C GLN A 59 -5.39 20.27 8.51
N LEU A 60 -5.67 19.04 8.06
CA LEU A 60 -4.97 17.85 8.53
C LEU A 60 -3.46 17.97 8.30
N TYR A 61 -3.05 18.51 7.14
CA TYR A 61 -1.63 18.77 6.87
C TYR A 61 -1.08 19.86 7.79
N SER A 62 -1.79 20.96 7.99
CA SER A 62 -1.41 21.99 8.97
C SER A 62 -1.22 21.41 10.37
N LEU A 63 -2.14 20.56 10.84
CA LEU A 63 -2.02 19.86 12.12
C LEU A 63 -0.81 18.94 12.16
N ALA A 64 -0.53 18.19 11.09
CA ALA A 64 0.65 17.33 11.00
C ALA A 64 1.96 18.11 11.19
N ILE A 65 2.08 19.25 10.50
CA ILE A 65 3.27 20.11 10.59
C ILE A 65 3.36 20.79 11.96
N ILE A 66 2.27 21.35 12.47
CA ILE A 66 2.26 22.10 13.74
C ILE A 66 2.50 21.15 14.92
N TYR A 67 1.90 19.96 14.89
CA TYR A 67 2.01 18.96 15.95
C TYR A 67 3.17 17.97 15.76
N ARG A 68 4.02 18.17 14.75
CA ARG A 68 5.22 17.35 14.49
C ARG A 68 4.89 15.85 14.34
N LEU A 69 3.80 15.55 13.65
CA LEU A 69 3.38 14.19 13.34
C LEU A 69 3.48 13.89 11.86
N GLU A 70 3.67 12.61 11.58
CA GLU A 70 3.44 12.08 10.23
C GLU A 70 1.97 12.26 9.85
N PHE A 71 1.75 12.71 8.62
CA PHE A 71 0.40 12.92 8.07
C PHE A 71 -0.45 11.64 8.12
N ASN A 72 0.16 10.50 7.80
CA ASN A 72 -0.47 9.18 7.83
C ASN A 72 -0.99 8.82 9.22
N ARG A 73 -0.28 9.21 10.28
CA ARG A 73 -0.69 8.96 11.65
C ARG A 73 -1.96 9.74 12.00
N ILE A 74 -2.07 10.99 11.56
CA ILE A 74 -3.29 11.79 11.75
C ILE A 74 -4.46 11.17 10.96
N LEU A 75 -4.24 10.78 9.70
CA LEU A 75 -5.25 10.09 8.89
C LEU A 75 -5.80 8.84 9.59
N SER A 76 -4.91 8.04 10.20
CA SER A 76 -5.31 6.81 10.90
C SER A 76 -6.28 7.07 12.06
N TRP A 77 -6.19 8.24 12.73
CA TRP A 77 -7.14 8.60 13.77
C TRP A 77 -8.55 8.77 13.22
N TYR A 78 -8.69 9.27 11.99
CA TYR A 78 -9.97 9.46 11.31
C TYR A 78 -10.40 8.23 10.49
N GLY A 79 -9.77 7.07 10.70
CA GLY A 79 -10.13 5.81 10.05
C GLY A 79 -9.54 5.61 8.66
N VAL A 80 -8.62 6.46 8.22
CA VAL A 80 -7.90 6.30 6.94
C VAL A 80 -6.52 5.70 7.23
N ASP A 81 -6.42 4.38 7.18
CA ASP A 81 -5.19 3.63 7.44
C ASP A 81 -4.49 3.26 6.13
N LEU A 82 -3.41 3.97 5.79
CA LEU A 82 -2.67 3.73 4.55
C LEU A 82 -1.95 2.37 4.53
N ASN A 83 -1.86 1.67 5.66
CA ASN A 83 -1.35 0.31 5.68
C ASN A 83 -2.34 -0.69 5.02
N GLN A 84 -3.62 -0.32 4.91
CA GLN A 84 -4.66 -1.14 4.28
C GLN A 84 -4.81 -0.88 2.77
N THR A 85 -4.10 0.13 2.21
CA THR A 85 -4.24 0.53 0.80
C THR A 85 -4.08 -0.62 -0.19
N ALA A 86 -3.17 -1.57 0.08
CA ALA A 86 -3.01 -2.75 -0.77
C ALA A 86 -4.27 -3.64 -0.82
N SER A 87 -5.02 -3.76 0.28
CA SER A 87 -6.28 -4.52 0.34
C SER A 87 -7.37 -3.76 -0.39
N ASP A 88 -7.38 -2.44 -0.23
CA ASP A 88 -8.41 -1.58 -0.82
C ASP A 88 -8.29 -1.54 -2.34
N LEU A 89 -7.09 -1.74 -2.91
CA LEU A 89 -6.88 -1.87 -4.36
C LEU A 89 -7.69 -3.01 -4.98
N GLU A 90 -7.97 -4.08 -4.24
CA GLU A 90 -8.79 -5.19 -4.75
C GLU A 90 -10.26 -4.79 -4.96
N THR A 91 -10.71 -3.70 -4.31
CA THR A 91 -12.10 -3.19 -4.43
C THR A 91 -12.42 -2.74 -5.86
N SER A 92 -11.40 -2.30 -6.60
CA SER A 92 -11.54 -1.92 -8.00
C SER A 92 -10.42 -2.58 -8.79
N ALA A 93 -10.76 -3.63 -9.52
CA ALA A 93 -9.86 -4.27 -10.47
C ALA A 93 -10.17 -3.74 -11.88
N PRO A 94 -9.42 -2.75 -12.39
CA PRO A 94 -9.49 -2.38 -13.80
C PRO A 94 -9.44 -3.62 -14.69
N PRO A 95 -10.23 -3.68 -15.78
CA PRO A 95 -10.29 -4.85 -16.65
C PRO A 95 -8.99 -5.09 -17.45
N ARG A 96 -7.98 -4.24 -17.29
CA ARG A 96 -6.68 -4.33 -17.95
C ARG A 96 -5.57 -4.26 -16.93
N THR A 97 -4.50 -5.02 -17.18
CA THR A 97 -3.25 -4.92 -16.43
C THR A 97 -2.74 -3.48 -16.42
N HIS A 98 -2.37 -2.99 -15.24
CA HIS A 98 -1.92 -1.63 -15.04
C HIS A 98 -0.89 -1.58 -13.92
N PHE A 99 0.02 -0.62 -14.01
CA PHE A 99 0.95 -0.32 -12.93
C PHE A 99 0.23 0.55 -11.89
N SER A 100 0.18 0.08 -10.63
CA SER A 100 -0.38 0.86 -9.53
C SER A 100 0.70 1.63 -8.79
N GLN A 101 0.57 2.96 -8.77
CA GLN A 101 1.39 3.87 -7.95
C GLN A 101 0.71 4.23 -6.62
N ALA A 102 -0.42 3.60 -6.30
CA ALA A 102 -1.20 3.92 -5.12
C ALA A 102 -0.53 3.48 -3.80
N LEU A 103 0.43 2.55 -3.88
CA LEU A 103 1.20 2.13 -2.71
C LEU A 103 2.30 3.17 -2.41
N PRO A 104 2.37 3.70 -1.18
CA PRO A 104 3.40 4.66 -0.83
C PRO A 104 4.79 4.02 -0.93
N ASN A 105 5.73 4.75 -1.55
CA ASN A 105 7.12 4.35 -1.77
C ASN A 105 7.94 4.15 -0.48
N THR A 106 7.34 4.43 0.69
CA THR A 106 7.94 4.36 2.03
C THR A 106 7.50 3.15 2.83
N ALA A 107 6.64 2.27 2.28
CA ALA A 107 6.61 0.92 2.83
C ALA A 107 8.04 0.39 2.65
N GLU A 108 8.78 0.24 3.74
CA GLU A 108 10.02 -0.53 3.74
C GLU A 108 9.66 -1.87 3.07
N ILE A 109 9.97 -1.99 1.79
CA ILE A 109 9.74 -3.22 1.03
C ILE A 109 10.58 -4.24 1.75
N ALA A 110 9.91 -5.15 2.46
CA ALA A 110 10.55 -6.14 3.28
C ALA A 110 11.50 -6.94 2.38
N LYS A 111 12.80 -6.70 2.56
CA LYS A 111 13.79 -7.63 2.04
C LYS A 111 13.70 -8.88 2.91
N PRO A 112 13.55 -10.07 2.31
CA PRO A 112 13.58 -11.29 3.10
C PRO A 112 14.92 -11.34 3.84
N ILE A 113 14.89 -11.43 5.17
CA ILE A 113 16.12 -11.50 5.98
C ILE A 113 16.78 -12.87 5.81
N ARG A 114 15.98 -13.90 5.52
CA ARG A 114 16.45 -15.25 5.20
C ARG A 114 15.61 -15.85 4.08
N ILE A 115 16.19 -15.91 2.90
CA ILE A 115 15.74 -16.76 1.79
C ILE A 115 16.36 -18.15 2.01
N ASP A 116 15.65 -19.22 1.66
CA ASP A 116 16.24 -20.56 1.64
C ASP A 116 17.54 -20.59 0.82
N GLN A 117 18.53 -21.37 1.26
CA GLN A 117 19.82 -21.55 0.56
C GLN A 117 19.66 -22.22 -0.81
N SER A 118 18.50 -22.83 -1.08
CA SER A 118 18.13 -23.40 -2.38
C SER A 118 17.58 -22.37 -3.38
N PHE A 119 17.48 -21.08 -3.02
CA PHE A 119 17.05 -20.04 -3.95
C PHE A 119 18.11 -19.74 -4.98
N ASP A 120 17.79 -20.04 -6.23
CA ASP A 120 18.54 -19.59 -7.38
C ASP A 120 17.80 -18.43 -8.06
N PRO A 121 18.32 -17.19 -8.01
CA PRO A 121 17.69 -16.03 -8.65
C PRO A 121 17.66 -16.12 -10.18
N ARG A 122 18.27 -17.14 -10.79
CA ARG A 122 18.19 -17.39 -12.24
C ARG A 122 16.91 -18.09 -12.65
N THR A 123 16.34 -18.90 -11.74
CA THR A 123 15.18 -19.75 -12.04
C THR A 123 13.89 -19.17 -11.49
N THR A 124 12.78 -19.36 -12.22
CA THR A 124 11.45 -19.02 -11.75
C THR A 124 10.98 -20.01 -10.68
N SER A 125 10.46 -19.50 -9.57
CA SER A 125 10.12 -20.31 -8.41
C SER A 125 8.90 -19.78 -7.67
N ASN A 126 8.20 -20.69 -6.98
CA ASN A 126 7.22 -20.29 -5.97
C ASN A 126 7.97 -19.68 -4.78
N PHE A 127 7.75 -18.40 -4.55
CA PHE A 127 8.43 -17.61 -3.53
C PHE A 127 7.88 -17.83 -2.13
N ALA A 128 6.61 -18.23 -1.98
CA ALA A 128 5.97 -18.38 -0.68
C ALA A 128 6.66 -19.42 0.25
N PRO A 129 7.08 -20.61 -0.22
CA PRO A 129 7.85 -21.57 0.59
C PRO A 129 9.29 -21.13 0.91
N MET A 130 9.86 -20.20 0.14
CA MET A 130 11.28 -19.85 0.19
C MET A 130 11.62 -18.82 1.27
N VAL A 131 10.61 -18.21 1.89
CA VAL A 131 10.80 -17.19 2.92
C VAL A 131 10.71 -17.83 4.29
N LYS A 132 11.87 -18.21 4.84
CA LYS A 132 12.00 -18.81 6.16
C LYS A 132 11.74 -17.82 7.30
N GLN A 133 12.06 -16.55 7.07
CA GLN A 133 11.84 -15.48 8.03
C GLN A 133 11.69 -14.14 7.31
N TRP A 134 10.51 -13.55 7.47
CA TRP A 134 10.27 -12.16 7.10
C TRP A 134 10.85 -11.22 8.17
N GLY A 135 11.42 -10.09 7.75
CA GLY A 135 11.87 -9.05 8.66
C GLY A 135 10.72 -8.23 9.25
N THR A 136 10.98 -6.96 9.56
CA THR A 136 9.97 -6.00 10.03
C THR A 136 9.02 -5.62 8.89
N VAL A 137 8.14 -6.54 8.50
CA VAL A 137 7.08 -6.21 7.53
C VAL A 137 6.03 -5.37 8.23
N PRO A 138 5.48 -4.32 7.61
CA PRO A 138 4.22 -3.74 8.07
C PRO A 138 3.18 -4.86 8.13
N LEU A 139 2.72 -5.20 9.33
CA LEU A 139 1.80 -6.30 9.62
C LEU A 139 0.55 -6.29 8.70
N ALA A 140 0.15 -5.13 8.21
CA ALA A 140 -0.98 -4.99 7.29
C ALA A 140 -0.77 -5.61 5.90
N TYR A 141 0.47 -5.63 5.40
CA TYR A 141 0.81 -6.31 4.13
C TYR A 141 0.73 -7.83 4.32
N LEU A 142 1.24 -8.32 5.47
CA LEU A 142 1.17 -9.74 5.85
C LEU A 142 -0.26 -10.24 6.09
N GLN A 143 -1.15 -9.39 6.61
CA GLN A 143 -2.55 -9.77 6.79
C GLN A 143 -3.28 -10.02 5.47
N GLN A 144 -2.86 -9.40 4.36
CA GLN A 144 -3.42 -9.67 3.03
C GLN A 144 -2.82 -10.92 2.39
N LEU A 145 -1.49 -11.09 2.54
CA LEU A 145 -0.77 -12.34 2.23
C LEU A 145 -1.42 -13.56 2.91
N ALA A 146 -1.99 -13.39 4.11
CA ALA A 146 -2.58 -14.47 4.90
C ALA A 146 -4.10 -14.65 4.72
N LYS A 147 -4.80 -13.79 3.99
CA LYS A 147 -6.29 -13.74 3.99
C LYS A 147 -6.97 -14.30 2.74
N LYS A 148 -6.23 -14.69 1.70
CA LYS A 148 -6.78 -15.30 0.48
C LYS A 148 -5.86 -16.41 0.00
N ASP A 149 -6.40 -17.30 -0.82
CA ASP A 149 -5.66 -18.34 -1.55
C ASP A 149 -4.76 -17.67 -2.61
N TYR A 150 -3.83 -16.83 -2.18
CA TYR A 150 -2.80 -16.22 -3.02
C TYR A 150 -1.46 -16.88 -2.71
N SER A 151 -0.75 -17.30 -3.74
CA SER A 151 0.68 -17.61 -3.67
C SER A 151 1.51 -16.51 -4.32
N TYR A 152 2.82 -16.64 -4.21
CA TYR A 152 3.76 -15.63 -4.70
C TYR A 152 4.81 -16.34 -5.53
N GLY A 153 5.15 -15.77 -6.68
CA GLY A 153 6.19 -16.26 -7.57
C GLY A 153 7.32 -15.24 -7.70
N TYR A 154 8.52 -15.74 -7.96
CA TYR A 154 9.64 -14.95 -8.44
C TYR A 154 9.95 -15.37 -9.87
N ILE A 155 10.02 -14.40 -10.79
CA ILE A 155 10.43 -14.64 -12.17
C ILE A 155 11.96 -14.63 -12.21
N GLY A 156 12.54 -15.74 -12.63
CA GLY A 156 13.98 -15.92 -12.71
C GLY A 156 14.63 -14.87 -13.61
N SER A 157 15.86 -14.48 -13.28
CA SER A 157 16.64 -13.56 -14.11
C SER A 157 16.99 -14.11 -15.50
N GLU A 158 16.91 -15.43 -15.69
CA GLU A 158 17.07 -16.08 -17.00
C GLU A 158 15.73 -16.49 -17.63
N ASP A 159 14.60 -16.26 -16.95
CA ASP A 159 13.27 -16.53 -17.48
C ASP A 159 12.76 -15.35 -18.32
N LEU A 160 12.87 -15.51 -19.63
CA LEU A 160 12.40 -14.56 -20.64
C LEU A 160 11.06 -14.96 -21.27
N THR A 161 10.38 -15.99 -20.74
CA THR A 161 9.18 -16.58 -21.36
C THR A 161 8.03 -15.59 -21.55
N MET A 162 7.96 -14.58 -20.68
CA MET A 162 6.89 -13.59 -20.66
C MET A 162 7.42 -12.13 -20.78
N ASP A 163 8.70 -11.94 -21.11
CA ASP A 163 9.26 -10.61 -21.37
C ASP A 163 8.63 -10.01 -22.65
N PRO A 164 8.24 -8.73 -22.67
CA PRO A 164 8.41 -7.69 -21.64
C PRO A 164 7.21 -7.54 -20.69
N ILE A 165 6.18 -8.40 -20.78
CA ILE A 165 4.96 -8.29 -19.97
C ILE A 165 5.27 -8.60 -18.50
N LEU A 166 6.07 -9.64 -18.26
CA LEU A 166 6.67 -9.95 -16.97
C LEU A 166 8.20 -10.00 -17.13
N PRO A 167 8.89 -8.89 -16.84
CA PRO A 167 10.34 -8.84 -16.94
C PRO A 167 11.03 -9.82 -15.97
N PRO A 168 12.22 -10.33 -16.31
CA PRO A 168 13.06 -11.09 -15.39
C PRO A 168 13.30 -10.36 -14.07
N GLY A 169 13.27 -11.10 -12.96
CA GLY A 169 13.44 -10.56 -11.61
C GLY A 169 12.17 -9.98 -10.98
N SER A 170 11.02 -10.07 -11.66
CA SER A 170 9.73 -9.63 -11.12
C SER A 170 9.25 -10.50 -9.97
N PHE A 171 8.60 -9.89 -8.99
CA PHE A 171 7.80 -10.60 -7.99
C PHE A 171 6.33 -10.55 -8.39
N VAL A 172 5.67 -11.70 -8.44
CA VAL A 172 4.27 -11.83 -8.85
C VAL A 172 3.43 -12.38 -7.71
N GLN A 173 2.20 -11.88 -7.58
CA GLN A 173 1.18 -12.46 -6.73
C GLN A 173 0.23 -13.27 -7.62
N VAL A 174 -0.09 -14.50 -7.20
CA VAL A 174 -0.80 -15.50 -7.98
C VAL A 174 -2.11 -15.85 -7.30
N ASP A 175 -3.23 -15.61 -7.99
CA ASP A 175 -4.58 -15.94 -7.51
C ASP A 175 -4.86 -17.44 -7.65
N GLU A 176 -4.75 -18.23 -6.58
CA GLU A 176 -5.00 -19.67 -6.62
C GLU A 176 -6.49 -20.02 -6.76
N SER A 177 -7.38 -19.06 -6.50
CA SER A 177 -8.82 -19.24 -6.76
C SER A 177 -9.12 -19.33 -8.27
N ARG A 178 -8.21 -18.84 -9.13
CA ARG A 178 -8.32 -18.86 -10.60
C ARG A 178 -7.50 -19.99 -11.22
N ASN A 179 -7.87 -21.22 -10.87
CA ASN A 179 -7.16 -22.44 -11.31
C ASN A 179 -7.68 -23.06 -12.64
N LYS A 180 -8.56 -22.36 -13.37
CA LYS A 180 -9.07 -22.81 -14.67
C LYS A 180 -8.55 -21.94 -15.80
N VAL A 181 -8.15 -22.60 -16.89
CA VAL A 181 -7.80 -21.91 -18.13
C VAL A 181 -9.05 -21.26 -18.70
N PHE A 182 -8.97 -19.95 -18.95
CA PHE A 182 -10.05 -19.14 -19.48
C PHE A 182 -9.80 -18.92 -20.97
N GLU A 183 -10.69 -19.45 -21.79
CA GLU A 183 -10.62 -19.32 -23.24
C GLU A 183 -11.27 -18.02 -23.70
N GLY A 184 -10.70 -17.40 -24.73
CA GLY A 184 -11.24 -16.18 -25.30
C GLY A 184 -10.48 -15.70 -26.52
N ASP A 185 -11.17 -14.89 -27.32
CA ASP A 185 -10.57 -14.17 -28.44
C ASP A 185 -9.95 -12.87 -27.94
N TRP A 186 -8.63 -12.92 -27.72
CA TRP A 186 -7.86 -11.81 -27.18
C TRP A 186 -7.41 -10.86 -28.28
N ARG A 187 -7.64 -9.56 -28.11
CA ARG A 187 -7.24 -8.54 -29.09
C ARG A 187 -5.72 -8.34 -29.19
N SER A 188 -4.99 -8.69 -28.13
CA SER A 188 -3.53 -8.78 -28.09
C SER A 188 -3.08 -9.61 -26.89
N GLU A 189 -1.79 -9.92 -26.84
CA GLU A 189 -1.12 -10.59 -25.73
C GLU A 189 -1.33 -9.94 -24.35
N TYR A 190 -1.45 -8.61 -24.29
CA TYR A 190 -1.69 -7.88 -23.04
C TYR A 190 -3.07 -8.12 -22.41
N TYR A 191 -4.01 -8.70 -23.17
CA TYR A 191 -5.33 -9.08 -22.67
C TYR A 191 -5.42 -10.55 -22.27
N ARG A 192 -4.40 -11.36 -22.59
CA ARG A 192 -4.40 -12.78 -22.26
C ARG A 192 -4.10 -12.98 -20.77
N PRO A 193 -4.90 -13.79 -20.05
CA PRO A 193 -4.56 -14.23 -18.70
C PRO A 193 -3.23 -14.97 -18.69
N ILE A 194 -2.33 -14.58 -17.78
CA ILE A 194 -1.04 -15.26 -17.56
C ILE A 194 -1.23 -16.21 -16.38
N TYR A 195 -0.79 -17.45 -16.57
CA TYR A 195 -0.86 -18.49 -15.55
C TYR A 195 0.53 -18.73 -14.97
N PHE A 196 0.59 -18.92 -13.66
CA PHE A 196 1.78 -19.40 -12.97
C PHE A 196 1.62 -20.91 -12.77
N VAL A 197 2.45 -21.71 -13.44
CA VAL A 197 2.26 -23.14 -13.59
C VAL A 197 3.42 -23.90 -12.96
N GLU A 198 3.09 -24.92 -12.19
CA GLU A 198 4.06 -25.90 -11.70
C GLU A 198 4.24 -27.01 -12.73
N THR A 199 5.49 -27.27 -13.09
CA THR A 199 5.90 -28.32 -14.03
C THR A 199 6.88 -29.27 -13.33
N ARG A 200 7.26 -30.36 -14.01
CA ARG A 200 8.29 -31.28 -13.49
C ARG A 200 9.68 -30.63 -13.38
N GLU A 201 9.93 -29.58 -14.15
CA GLU A 201 11.22 -28.89 -14.22
C GLU A 201 11.28 -27.65 -13.32
N GLY A 202 10.16 -27.27 -12.70
CA GLY A 202 10.04 -26.08 -11.85
C GLY A 202 8.79 -25.27 -12.18
N TYR A 203 8.85 -23.96 -11.90
CA TYR A 203 7.74 -23.03 -12.14
C TYR A 203 7.99 -22.20 -13.40
N THR A 204 6.92 -21.84 -14.10
CA THR A 204 6.98 -20.92 -15.25
C THR A 204 5.71 -20.06 -15.30
N CYS A 205 5.83 -18.84 -15.82
CA CYS A 205 4.67 -18.09 -16.28
C CYS A 205 4.42 -18.39 -17.76
N CYS A 206 3.17 -18.60 -18.16
CA CYS A 206 2.83 -18.82 -19.56
C CYS A 206 1.35 -18.52 -19.86
N TRP A 207 1.02 -18.50 -21.14
CA TRP A 207 -0.38 -18.62 -21.58
C TRP A 207 -0.76 -20.08 -21.74
N CYS A 208 -1.96 -20.41 -21.29
CA CYS A 208 -2.53 -21.74 -21.41
C CYS A 208 -3.69 -21.75 -22.40
N THR A 209 -3.92 -22.90 -23.03
CA THR A 209 -5.07 -23.19 -23.89
C THR A 209 -5.66 -24.54 -23.49
N VAL A 210 -6.98 -24.73 -23.58
CA VAL A 210 -7.57 -26.06 -23.37
C VAL A 210 -7.36 -26.86 -24.65
N GLY A 211 -6.87 -28.10 -24.50
CA GLY A 211 -6.62 -29.03 -25.60
C GLY A 211 -7.73 -30.06 -25.74
#